data_AF-A0A549T405-F1
#
_entry.id   AF-A0A549T405-F1
#
_cell.length_a   1.000
_cell.length_b   1.000
_cell.length_c   1.000
_cell.angle_alpha   90.00
_cell.angle_beta   90.00
_cell.angle_gamma   90.00
#
_symmetry.space_group_name_H-M   'P 1'
#
loop_
_entity.id
_entity.type
_entity.pdbx_description
1 polymer ?
#
loop_
_entity_poly.entity_id
_entity_poly.type
_entity_poly.pdbx_seq_one_letter_code
_entity_poly.pdbx_strand_id
1 'polypeptide(L)'
;MADLLQELTSNLPSDPGSAFVIFAERVFSIFEAGRRIGSPDAVRIYLFYKTFASRFNLDIVIDDLDSVTDHNIKGISNNILGNRVKFVKGYVSSEINEMIDQISTNFDGSFGVARLNEQEKQKIRDHLEKIRRLIDESGLPVRKKNALFERLNALAQEVDQYGTRTDRFFAFMSDVAFVAGDMAKKSKPLIDEVKDMIKVVSRSRARQEGVSLPPGDEPILLPPPENISDEV
;
A
#
# COMPACT_ATOMS: atom_id res chain seq x y z
N MET A 1 26.33 -20.93 -11.57
CA MET A 1 25.94 -20.37 -10.25
C MET A 1 24.59 -19.73 -10.44
N ALA A 2 23.62 -20.01 -9.56
CA ALA A 2 22.37 -19.24 -9.54
C ALA A 2 22.68 -17.78 -9.17
N ASP A 3 22.00 -16.83 -9.80
CA ASP A 3 22.13 -15.41 -9.45
C ASP A 3 21.58 -15.20 -8.03
N LEU A 4 22.42 -14.78 -7.09
CA LEU A 4 22.04 -14.62 -5.68
C LEU A 4 20.85 -13.65 -5.54
N LEU A 5 20.78 -12.61 -6.35
CA LEU A 5 19.67 -11.67 -6.32
C LEU A 5 18.36 -12.34 -6.76
N GLN A 6 18.41 -13.25 -7.73
CA GLN A 6 17.25 -14.01 -8.17
C GLN A 6 16.76 -14.96 -7.08
N GLU A 7 17.67 -15.62 -6.36
CA GLU A 7 17.34 -16.45 -5.20
C GLU A 7 16.66 -15.61 -4.12
N LEU A 8 17.26 -14.49 -3.74
CA LEU A 8 16.75 -13.58 -2.70
C LEU A 8 15.39 -12.99 -3.04
N THR A 9 15.09 -12.75 -4.31
CA THR A 9 13.82 -12.15 -4.77
C THR A 9 12.73 -13.16 -5.14
N SER A 10 13.05 -14.47 -5.15
CA SER A 10 12.09 -15.52 -5.48
C SER A 10 10.93 -15.61 -4.46
N ASN A 11 9.69 -15.68 -4.93
CA ASN A 11 8.51 -15.81 -4.06
C ASN A 11 8.37 -14.72 -2.98
N LEU A 12 8.81 -13.49 -3.27
CA LEU A 12 8.49 -12.36 -2.38
C LEU A 12 6.96 -12.08 -2.41
N PRO A 13 6.35 -11.67 -1.28
CA PRO A 13 4.94 -11.30 -1.24
C PRO A 13 4.69 -10.09 -2.14
N SER A 14 3.46 -9.94 -2.63
CA SER A 14 3.10 -8.79 -3.47
C SER A 14 2.97 -7.48 -2.69
N ASP A 15 2.99 -7.52 -1.35
CA ASP A 15 3.00 -6.33 -0.49
C ASP A 15 4.43 -5.79 -0.38
N PRO A 16 4.73 -4.57 -0.86
CA PRO A 16 6.09 -4.02 -0.88
C PRO A 16 6.76 -3.94 0.49
N GLY A 17 6.04 -3.51 1.53
CA GLY A 17 6.58 -3.45 2.90
C GLY A 17 7.03 -4.83 3.39
N SER A 18 6.16 -5.84 3.25
CA SER A 18 6.49 -7.23 3.60
C SER A 18 7.58 -7.82 2.71
N ALA A 19 7.58 -7.51 1.42
CA ALA A 19 8.59 -7.98 0.47
C ALA A 19 9.97 -7.45 0.84
N PHE A 20 10.05 -6.18 1.23
CA PHE A 20 11.27 -5.53 1.64
C PHE A 20 11.83 -6.12 2.94
N VAL A 21 10.97 -6.37 3.94
CA VAL A 21 11.37 -7.02 5.20
C VAL A 21 11.84 -8.46 4.95
N ILE A 22 11.10 -9.27 4.17
CA ILE A 22 11.48 -10.66 3.88
C ILE A 22 12.79 -10.71 3.07
N PHE A 23 12.98 -9.80 2.13
CA PHE A 23 14.26 -9.68 1.42
C PHE A 23 15.41 -9.40 2.40
N ALA A 24 15.22 -8.47 3.34
CA ALA A 24 16.21 -8.17 4.36
C ALA A 24 16.49 -9.36 5.30
N GLU A 25 15.48 -10.13 5.68
CA GLU A 25 15.62 -11.37 6.48
C GLU A 25 16.50 -12.38 5.74
N ARG A 26 16.24 -12.59 4.44
CA ARG A 26 17.00 -13.54 3.62
C ARG A 26 18.46 -13.11 3.48
N VAL A 27 18.72 -11.83 3.21
CA VAL A 27 20.10 -11.30 3.16
C VAL A 27 20.78 -11.47 4.53
N PHE A 28 20.09 -11.17 5.62
CA PHE A 28 20.64 -11.33 6.96
C PHE A 28 21.01 -12.79 7.30
N SER A 29 20.17 -13.75 6.87
CA SER A 29 20.39 -15.18 7.09
C SER A 29 21.68 -15.71 6.45
N ILE A 30 22.13 -15.10 5.34
CA ILE A 30 23.41 -15.43 4.70
C ILE A 30 24.58 -15.12 5.65
N PHE A 31 24.51 -13.99 6.34
CA PHE A 31 25.53 -13.59 7.32
C PHE A 31 25.45 -14.42 8.60
N GLU A 32 24.26 -14.81 9.05
CA GLU A 32 24.10 -15.73 10.19
C GLU A 32 24.70 -17.11 9.89
N ALA A 33 24.60 -17.57 8.64
CA ALA A 33 25.25 -18.80 8.18
C ALA A 33 26.77 -18.67 7.99
N GLY A 34 27.37 -17.53 8.36
CA GLY A 34 28.81 -17.27 8.26
C GLY A 34 29.32 -17.12 6.82
N ARG A 35 28.43 -16.97 5.84
CA ARG A 35 28.80 -16.80 4.42
C ARG A 35 29.12 -15.33 4.14
N ARG A 36 30.03 -15.11 3.19
CA ARG A 36 30.34 -13.78 2.64
C ARG A 36 29.56 -13.55 1.38
N ILE A 37 29.23 -12.28 1.11
CA ILE A 37 28.60 -11.88 -0.14
C ILE A 37 29.72 -11.38 -1.06
N GLY A 38 29.74 -11.85 -2.31
CA GLY A 38 30.72 -11.35 -3.27
C GLY A 38 30.51 -9.86 -3.54
N SER A 39 31.58 -9.10 -3.79
CA SER A 39 31.47 -7.65 -4.07
C SER A 39 30.42 -7.31 -5.15
N PRO A 40 30.31 -8.04 -6.28
CA PRO A 40 29.25 -7.78 -7.27
C PRO A 40 27.84 -7.98 -6.72
N ASP A 41 27.61 -9.01 -5.90
CA ASP A 41 26.31 -9.29 -5.30
C ASP A 41 25.97 -8.29 -4.18
N ALA A 42 26.97 -7.85 -3.41
CA ALA A 42 26.80 -6.83 -2.39
C ALA A 42 26.32 -5.52 -3.02
N VAL A 43 26.94 -5.08 -4.13
CA VAL A 43 26.50 -3.90 -4.88
C VAL A 43 25.07 -4.06 -5.38
N ARG A 44 24.71 -5.23 -5.93
CA ARG A 44 23.35 -5.51 -6.40
C ARG A 44 22.31 -5.45 -5.28
N ILE A 45 22.62 -6.02 -4.12
CA ILE A 45 21.75 -5.99 -2.94
C ILE A 45 21.59 -4.56 -2.42
N TYR A 46 22.68 -3.79 -2.36
CA TYR A 46 22.63 -2.37 -1.99
C TYR A 46 21.74 -1.58 -2.95
N LEU A 47 21.94 -1.73 -4.26
CA LEU A 47 21.11 -1.06 -5.26
C LEU A 47 19.65 -1.48 -5.16
N PHE A 48 19.37 -2.76 -4.91
CA PHE A 48 18.02 -3.23 -4.63
C PHE A 48 17.41 -2.49 -3.44
N TYR A 49 18.10 -2.42 -2.29
CA TYR A 49 17.60 -1.68 -1.13
C TYR A 49 17.30 -0.22 -1.46
N LYS A 50 18.24 0.47 -2.11
CA LYS A 50 18.13 1.90 -2.46
C LYS A 50 16.98 2.15 -3.42
N THR A 51 16.91 1.41 -4.52
CA THR A 51 15.87 1.56 -5.54
C THR A 51 14.51 1.17 -4.99
N PHE A 52 14.41 0.10 -4.20
CA PHE A 52 13.14 -0.34 -3.63
C PHE A 52 12.62 0.67 -2.60
N ALA A 53 13.46 1.12 -1.68
CA ALA A 53 13.09 2.13 -0.68
C ALA A 53 12.61 3.43 -1.35
N SER A 54 13.34 3.91 -2.37
CA SER A 54 12.95 5.10 -3.13
C SER A 54 11.64 4.91 -3.90
N ARG A 55 11.49 3.79 -4.61
CA ARG A 55 10.30 3.52 -5.44
C ARG A 55 9.00 3.45 -4.63
N PHE A 56 9.06 2.93 -3.41
CA PHE A 56 7.91 2.77 -2.53
C PHE A 56 7.87 3.81 -1.41
N ASN A 57 8.66 4.88 -1.52
CA ASN A 57 8.73 5.98 -0.57
C ASN A 57 8.87 5.51 0.90
N LEU A 58 9.72 4.51 1.13
CA LEU A 58 9.97 3.98 2.46
C LEU A 58 10.88 4.95 3.22
N ASP A 59 10.49 5.32 4.44
CA ASP A 59 11.26 6.20 5.34
C ASP A 59 12.50 5.47 5.92
N ILE A 60 13.49 5.25 5.04
CA ILE A 60 14.76 4.58 5.32
C ILE A 60 15.88 5.44 4.76
N VAL A 61 16.82 5.80 5.64
CA VAL A 61 18.07 6.41 5.23
C VAL A 61 19.02 5.29 4.81
N ILE A 62 19.31 5.22 3.51
CA ILE A 62 20.37 4.39 2.95
C ILE A 62 21.45 5.35 2.49
N ASP A 63 22.55 5.40 3.24
CA ASP A 63 23.67 6.29 2.95
C ASP A 63 24.26 5.98 1.57
N ASP A 64 24.69 7.03 0.87
CA ASP A 64 25.51 6.88 -0.32
C ASP A 64 26.91 6.40 0.08
N LEU A 65 27.29 5.23 -0.42
CA LEU A 65 28.55 4.59 -0.07
C LEU A 65 29.53 4.67 -1.25
N ASP A 66 30.73 5.16 -0.97
CA ASP A 66 31.86 5.14 -1.93
C ASP A 66 32.28 3.70 -2.29
N SER A 67 32.06 2.76 -1.36
CA SER A 67 32.26 1.34 -1.59
C SER A 67 31.25 0.51 -0.80
N VAL A 68 30.70 -0.53 -1.44
CA VAL A 68 29.72 -1.42 -0.83
C VAL A 68 30.44 -2.64 -0.25
N THR A 69 30.36 -2.83 1.06
CA THR A 69 30.96 -3.96 1.77
C THR A 69 29.90 -4.85 2.45
N ASP A 70 30.27 -6.08 2.77
CA ASP A 70 29.45 -7.01 3.57
C ASP A 70 28.97 -6.37 4.89
N HIS A 71 29.83 -5.55 5.52
CA HIS A 71 29.48 -4.85 6.75
C HIS A 71 28.34 -3.86 6.54
N ASN A 72 28.38 -3.10 5.43
CA ASN A 72 27.32 -2.16 5.11
C ASN A 72 25.99 -2.87 4.82
N ILE A 73 26.03 -3.94 4.02
CA ILE A 73 24.82 -4.73 3.69
C ILE A 73 24.20 -5.32 4.96
N LYS A 74 25.03 -5.92 5.81
CA LYS A 74 24.57 -6.47 7.10
C LYS A 74 23.96 -5.38 7.98
N GLY A 75 24.58 -4.20 8.03
CA GLY A 75 24.08 -3.03 8.77
C GLY A 75 22.71 -2.57 8.28
N ILE A 76 22.55 -2.42 6.96
CA ILE A 76 21.28 -2.05 6.32
C ILE A 76 20.21 -3.11 6.62
N SER A 77 20.51 -4.40 6.40
CA SER A 77 19.57 -5.49 6.72
C SER A 77 19.14 -5.45 8.18
N ASN A 78 20.08 -5.31 9.12
CA ASN A 78 19.77 -5.26 10.54
C ASN A 78 18.91 -4.05 10.91
N ASN A 79 19.20 -2.88 10.34
CA ASN A 79 18.36 -1.69 10.51
C ASN A 79 16.93 -1.94 10.01
N ILE A 80 16.79 -2.60 8.86
CA ILE A 80 15.48 -2.93 8.28
C ILE A 80 14.70 -3.88 9.20
N LEU A 81 15.35 -4.92 9.71
CA LEU A 81 14.72 -5.88 10.61
C LEU A 81 14.33 -5.29 11.97
N GLY A 82 15.16 -4.40 12.50
CA GLY A 82 14.90 -3.67 13.74
C GLY A 82 13.70 -2.72 13.62
N ASN A 83 13.45 -2.17 12.43
CA ASN A 83 12.39 -1.21 12.16
C ASN A 83 11.20 -1.80 11.37
N ARG A 84 11.09 -3.13 11.25
CA ARG A 84 10.06 -3.81 10.42
C ARG A 84 8.63 -3.30 10.64
N VAL A 85 8.23 -3.03 11.88
CA VAL A 85 6.88 -2.54 12.22
C VAL A 85 6.69 -1.12 11.66
N LYS A 86 7.72 -0.28 11.75
CA LYS A 86 7.70 1.08 11.21
C LYS A 86 7.53 1.06 9.69
N PHE A 87 8.18 0.14 8.97
CA PHE A 87 8.08 0.08 7.50
C PHE A 87 6.73 -0.40 7.00
N VAL A 88 6.19 -1.48 7.58
CA VAL A 88 4.85 -1.95 7.22
C VAL A 88 3.83 -0.85 7.53
N LYS A 89 3.95 -0.18 8.68
CA LYS A 89 3.08 0.94 9.04
C LYS A 89 3.20 2.12 8.09
N GLY A 90 4.43 2.51 7.74
CA GLY A 90 4.72 3.63 6.85
C GLY A 90 4.13 3.41 5.47
N TYR A 91 4.39 2.25 4.86
CA TYR A 91 3.86 1.89 3.55
C TYR A 91 2.32 1.86 3.53
N VAL A 92 1.72 1.25 4.54
CA VAL A 92 0.25 1.19 4.63
C VAL A 92 -0.35 2.59 4.81
N SER A 93 0.29 3.43 5.63
CA SER A 93 -0.16 4.81 5.84
C SER A 93 0.00 5.64 4.57
N SER A 94 1.10 5.47 3.82
CA SER A 94 1.30 6.18 2.56
C SER A 94 0.29 5.75 1.50
N GLU A 95 0.02 4.46 1.32
CA GLU A 95 -1.02 4.02 0.37
C GLU A 95 -2.41 4.58 0.71
N ILE A 96 -2.79 4.56 1.99
CA ILE A 96 -4.08 5.11 2.41
C ILE A 96 -4.13 6.63 2.21
N ASN A 97 -3.06 7.34 2.56
CA ASN A 97 -2.99 8.78 2.35
C ASN A 97 -3.03 9.13 0.86
N GLU A 98 -2.30 8.40 0.00
CA GLU A 98 -2.37 8.58 -1.46
C GLU A 98 -3.78 8.35 -1.99
N MET A 99 -4.49 7.33 -1.48
CA MET A 99 -5.90 7.10 -1.84
C MET A 99 -6.80 8.24 -1.36
N ILE A 100 -6.60 8.76 -0.16
CA ILE A 100 -7.34 9.91 0.38
C ILE A 100 -7.05 11.17 -0.44
N ASP A 101 -5.79 11.42 -0.79
CA ASP A 101 -5.36 12.57 -1.58
C ASP A 101 -5.94 12.51 -2.99
N GLN A 102 -5.90 11.34 -3.65
CA GLN A 102 -6.53 11.14 -4.95
C GLN A 102 -8.04 11.41 -4.92
N ILE A 103 -8.71 11.11 -3.81
CA ILE A 103 -10.13 11.43 -3.66
C ILE A 103 -10.29 12.93 -3.42
N SER A 104 -9.47 13.51 -2.55
CA SER A 104 -9.53 14.94 -2.21
C SER A 104 -9.21 15.85 -3.41
N THR A 105 -8.39 15.39 -4.36
CA THR A 105 -8.09 16.12 -5.61
C THR A 105 -9.15 15.92 -6.68
N ASN A 106 -9.80 14.75 -6.74
CA ASN A 106 -10.83 14.45 -7.75
C ASN A 106 -12.24 14.95 -7.38
N PHE A 107 -12.44 15.40 -6.14
CA PHE A 107 -13.71 15.93 -5.68
C PHE A 107 -13.48 17.31 -5.06
N ASP A 108 -14.31 18.31 -5.40
CA ASP A 108 -14.17 19.73 -5.04
C ASP A 108 -14.07 19.96 -3.52
N GLY A 109 -12.87 19.79 -2.94
CA GLY A 109 -12.36 20.29 -1.67
C GLY A 109 -13.14 19.99 -0.38
N SER A 110 -14.34 19.43 -0.46
CA SER A 110 -15.20 19.12 0.67
C SER A 110 -15.38 17.61 0.78
N PHE A 111 -15.11 17.10 1.98
CA PHE A 111 -15.55 15.78 2.40
C PHE A 111 -17.08 15.81 2.51
N GLY A 112 -17.73 15.69 1.36
CA GLY A 112 -19.18 15.77 1.22
C GLY A 112 -19.88 14.56 1.83
N VAL A 113 -21.17 14.45 1.50
CA VAL A 113 -22.01 13.32 1.89
C VAL A 113 -22.10 12.35 0.73
N ALA A 114 -21.82 11.06 0.96
CA ALA A 114 -22.09 10.00 -0.01
C ALA A 114 -23.48 9.40 0.23
N ARG A 115 -24.39 9.60 -0.73
CA ARG A 115 -25.68 8.90 -0.82
C ARG A 115 -25.52 7.49 -1.41
N LEU A 116 -25.28 6.54 -0.52
CA LEU A 116 -25.17 5.12 -0.85
C LEU A 116 -26.56 4.51 -1.14
N ASN A 117 -26.68 3.72 -2.19
CA ASN A 117 -27.86 2.88 -2.39
C ASN A 117 -27.82 1.62 -1.51
N GLU A 118 -28.93 0.89 -1.39
CA GLU A 118 -29.00 -0.28 -0.50
C GLU A 118 -27.99 -1.38 -0.84
N GLN A 119 -27.69 -1.59 -2.12
CA GLN A 119 -26.67 -2.56 -2.54
C GLN A 119 -25.26 -2.14 -2.09
N GLU A 120 -24.96 -0.84 -2.14
CA GLU A 120 -23.68 -0.28 -1.70
C GLU A 120 -23.54 -0.28 -0.18
N LYS A 121 -24.61 0.06 0.54
CA LYS A 121 -24.67 -0.06 2.00
C LYS A 121 -24.41 -1.50 2.42
N GLN A 122 -25.05 -2.46 1.76
CA GLN A 122 -24.83 -3.88 2.08
C GLN A 122 -23.38 -4.29 1.81
N LYS A 123 -22.79 -3.91 0.67
CA LYS A 123 -21.37 -4.19 0.38
C LYS A 123 -20.45 -3.62 1.46
N ILE A 124 -20.67 -2.37 1.87
CA ILE A 124 -19.87 -1.76 2.92
C ILE A 124 -20.06 -2.50 4.25
N ARG A 125 -21.28 -2.91 4.62
CA ARG A 125 -21.52 -3.74 5.81
C ARG A 125 -20.75 -5.07 5.76
N ASP A 126 -20.73 -5.73 4.60
CA ASP A 126 -19.99 -6.98 4.42
C ASP A 126 -18.48 -6.77 4.63
N HIS A 127 -17.93 -5.67 4.10
CA HIS A 127 -16.53 -5.29 4.33
C HIS A 127 -16.26 -4.94 5.80
N LEU A 128 -17.14 -4.18 6.46
CA LEU A 128 -17.03 -3.85 7.89
C LEU A 128 -17.02 -5.10 8.78
N GLU A 129 -17.84 -6.10 8.46
CA GLU A 129 -17.88 -7.37 9.19
C GLU A 129 -16.59 -8.17 9.03
N LYS A 130 -16.00 -8.20 7.83
CA LYS A 130 -14.70 -8.83 7.62
C LYS A 130 -13.58 -8.08 8.35
N ILE A 131 -13.59 -6.75 8.33
CA ILE A 131 -12.67 -5.91 9.11
C ILE A 131 -12.80 -6.24 10.60
N ARG A 132 -14.02 -6.39 11.11
CA ARG A 132 -14.28 -6.80 12.51
C ARG A 132 -13.56 -8.10 12.85
N ARG A 133 -13.70 -9.12 12.00
CA ARG A 133 -13.03 -10.43 12.19
C ARG A 133 -11.52 -10.32 12.13
N LEU A 134 -10.98 -9.53 11.19
CA LEU A 134 -9.54 -9.30 11.09
C LEU A 134 -8.97 -8.62 12.35
N ILE A 135 -9.69 -7.65 12.92
CA ILE A 135 -9.31 -6.99 14.18
C ILE A 135 -9.40 -7.98 15.35
N ASP A 136 -10.44 -8.80 15.41
CA ASP A 136 -10.63 -9.77 16.50
C ASP A 136 -9.55 -10.86 16.49
N GLU A 137 -9.23 -11.39 15.31
CA GLU A 137 -8.16 -12.37 15.09
C GLU A 137 -6.74 -11.78 15.17
N SER A 138 -6.63 -10.46 15.30
CA SER A 138 -5.32 -9.80 15.37
C SER A 138 -4.62 -10.00 16.72
N GLY A 139 -3.29 -9.88 16.71
CA GLY A 139 -2.47 -9.82 17.93
C GLY A 139 -2.50 -8.46 18.64
N LEU A 140 -3.45 -7.58 18.32
CA LEU A 140 -3.52 -6.23 18.90
C LEU A 140 -3.84 -6.27 20.41
N PRO A 141 -3.28 -5.34 21.21
CA PRO A 141 -3.70 -5.14 22.59
C PRO A 141 -5.20 -4.84 22.69
N VAL A 142 -5.85 -5.36 23.73
CA VAL A 142 -7.31 -5.20 23.99
C VAL A 142 -7.74 -3.74 23.90
N ARG A 143 -6.94 -2.81 24.45
CA ARG A 143 -7.21 -1.37 24.37
C ARG A 143 -7.32 -0.86 22.92
N LYS A 144 -6.44 -1.30 22.02
CA LYS A 144 -6.48 -0.91 20.60
C LYS A 144 -7.66 -1.57 19.88
N LYS A 145 -7.94 -2.84 20.15
CA LYS A 145 -9.11 -3.54 19.59
C LYS A 145 -10.41 -2.82 19.95
N ASN A 146 -10.59 -2.45 21.22
CA ASN A 146 -11.78 -1.74 21.68
C ASN A 146 -11.95 -0.39 20.97
N ALA A 147 -10.87 0.40 20.86
CA ALA A 147 -10.91 1.67 20.16
C ALA A 147 -11.28 1.52 18.66
N LEU A 148 -10.79 0.47 18.00
CA LEU A 148 -11.17 0.17 16.62
C LEU A 148 -12.60 -0.31 16.49
N PHE A 149 -13.09 -1.15 17.40
CA PHE A 149 -14.49 -1.61 17.39
C PHE A 149 -15.46 -0.46 17.63
N GLU A 150 -15.14 0.48 18.52
CA GLU A 150 -15.94 1.69 18.72
C GLU A 150 -16.06 2.50 17.42
N ARG A 151 -14.93 2.73 16.74
CA ARG A 151 -14.91 3.48 15.47
C ARG A 151 -15.58 2.73 14.32
N LEU A 152 -15.40 1.41 14.26
CA LEU A 152 -16.06 0.54 13.29
C LEU A 152 -17.60 0.58 13.47
N ASN A 153 -18.07 0.50 14.71
CA ASN A 153 -19.50 0.61 15.01
C ASN A 153 -20.05 2.00 14.68
N ALA A 154 -19.29 3.06 14.96
CA ALA A 154 -19.66 4.42 14.59
C ALA A 154 -19.76 4.58 13.06
N LEU A 155 -18.84 3.99 12.29
CA LEU A 155 -18.91 3.99 10.83
C LEU A 155 -20.10 3.16 10.32
N ALA A 156 -20.38 2.00 10.90
CA ALA A 156 -21.54 1.20 10.53
C ALA A 156 -22.85 1.99 10.70
N GLN A 157 -22.99 2.72 11.81
CA GLN A 157 -24.14 3.61 12.05
C GLN A 157 -24.19 4.75 11.02
N GLU A 158 -23.04 5.29 10.60
CA GLU A 158 -22.97 6.35 9.59
C GLU A 158 -23.34 5.87 8.19
N VAL A 159 -22.98 4.63 7.83
CA VAL A 159 -23.34 4.00 6.55
C VAL A 159 -24.85 3.78 6.44
N ASP A 160 -25.51 3.53 7.56
CA ASP A 160 -26.95 3.28 7.62
C ASP A 160 -27.79 4.56 7.47
N GLN A 161 -27.19 5.73 7.68
CA GLN A 161 -27.87 7.02 7.51
C GLN A 161 -28.29 7.27 6.05
N TYR A 162 -29.16 8.28 5.85
CA TYR A 162 -29.59 8.70 4.51
C TYR A 162 -28.41 9.19 3.65
N GLY A 163 -27.38 9.73 4.30
CA GLY A 163 -26.14 10.09 3.65
C GLY A 163 -24.97 9.87 4.60
N THR A 164 -23.93 9.20 4.11
CA THR A 164 -22.72 8.89 4.86
C THR A 164 -21.76 10.05 4.75
N ARG A 165 -21.43 10.68 5.88
CA ARG A 165 -20.42 11.74 5.86
C ARG A 165 -19.05 11.13 5.60
N THR A 166 -18.42 11.58 4.52
CA THR A 166 -17.17 10.95 4.05
C THR A 166 -15.97 11.28 4.91
N ASP A 167 -16.01 12.36 5.68
CA ASP A 167 -15.01 12.71 6.71
C ASP A 167 -14.88 11.60 7.77
N ARG A 168 -15.99 11.09 8.29
CA ARG A 168 -16.02 10.00 9.28
C ARG A 168 -15.54 8.68 8.68
N PHE A 169 -15.90 8.44 7.42
CA PHE A 169 -15.41 7.28 6.68
C PHE A 169 -13.88 7.32 6.57
N PHE A 170 -13.29 8.43 6.07
CA PHE A 170 -11.84 8.54 5.91
C PHE A 170 -11.09 8.60 7.23
N ALA A 171 -11.65 9.21 8.28
CA ALA A 171 -11.07 9.17 9.61
C ALA A 171 -10.89 7.72 10.11
N PHE A 172 -11.90 6.86 9.92
CA PHE A 172 -11.78 5.45 10.23
C PHE A 172 -10.73 4.74 9.34
N MET A 173 -10.64 5.07 8.05
CA MET A 173 -9.60 4.51 7.17
C MET A 173 -8.18 4.86 7.68
N SER A 174 -7.94 6.10 8.09
CA SER A 174 -6.65 6.52 8.67
C SER A 174 -6.34 5.80 9.98
N ASP A 175 -7.35 5.57 10.81
CA ASP A 175 -7.20 4.82 12.05
C ASP A 175 -6.84 3.35 11.79
N VAL A 176 -7.46 2.74 10.77
CA VAL A 176 -7.11 1.40 10.30
C VAL A 176 -5.67 1.36 9.77
N ALA A 177 -5.24 2.36 9.01
CA ALA A 177 -3.87 2.48 8.51
C ALA A 177 -2.83 2.46 9.66
N PHE A 178 -3.13 3.20 10.72
CA PHE A 178 -2.25 3.35 11.86
C PHE A 178 -2.02 2.03 12.61
N VAL A 179 -3.06 1.19 12.71
CA VAL A 179 -3.01 -0.10 13.42
C VAL A 179 -2.63 -1.27 12.52
N ALA A 180 -2.78 -1.15 11.21
CA ALA A 180 -2.47 -2.21 10.26
C ALA A 180 -1.00 -2.66 10.36
N GLY A 181 -0.07 -1.75 10.60
CA GLY A 181 1.34 -2.08 10.83
C GLY A 181 1.58 -3.00 12.04
N ASP A 182 0.74 -2.88 13.07
CA ASP A 182 0.81 -3.74 14.26
C ASP A 182 0.13 -5.11 14.03
N MET A 183 -0.67 -5.24 12.96
CA MET A 183 -1.40 -6.47 12.63
C MET A 183 -0.59 -7.47 11.77
N ALA A 184 0.64 -7.12 11.39
CA ALA A 184 1.58 -7.97 10.66
C ALA A 184 0.92 -8.76 9.51
N LYS A 185 0.79 -10.09 9.62
CA LYS A 185 0.20 -10.96 8.57
C LYS A 185 -1.25 -10.62 8.20
N LYS A 186 -1.98 -9.91 9.07
CA LYS A 186 -3.37 -9.50 8.86
C LYS A 186 -3.47 -8.06 8.32
N SER A 187 -2.36 -7.35 8.13
CA SER A 187 -2.36 -5.99 7.57
C SER A 187 -2.91 -5.98 6.15
N LYS A 188 -2.39 -6.85 5.27
CA LYS A 188 -2.80 -6.93 3.87
C LYS A 188 -4.31 -7.15 3.69
N PRO A 189 -4.92 -8.22 4.24
CA PRO A 189 -6.36 -8.42 4.06
C PRO A 189 -7.19 -7.28 4.65
N LEU A 190 -6.71 -6.61 5.71
CA LEU A 190 -7.39 -5.44 6.27
C LEU A 190 -7.40 -4.25 5.28
N ILE A 191 -6.27 -4.02 4.62
CA ILE A 191 -6.13 -2.95 3.61
C ILE A 191 -6.92 -3.26 2.35
N ASP A 192 -6.97 -4.52 1.92
CA ASP A 192 -7.78 -4.92 0.77
C ASP A 192 -9.28 -4.62 1.01
N GLU A 193 -9.81 -4.93 2.20
CA GLU A 193 -11.21 -4.62 2.55
C GLU A 193 -11.47 -3.09 2.62
N VAL A 194 -10.53 -2.33 3.18
CA VAL A 194 -10.57 -0.86 3.20
C VAL A 194 -10.60 -0.28 1.77
N LYS A 195 -9.72 -0.77 0.89
CA LYS A 195 -9.61 -0.32 -0.49
C LYS A 195 -10.89 -0.56 -1.26
N ASP A 196 -11.54 -1.70 -1.04
CA ASP A 196 -12.81 -2.00 -1.69
C ASP A 196 -13.96 -1.13 -1.16
N MET A 197 -13.99 -0.83 0.14
CA MET A 197 -14.92 0.17 0.68
C MET A 197 -14.71 1.55 0.07
N ILE A 198 -13.45 2.00 -0.05
CA ILE A 198 -13.11 3.28 -0.70
C ILE A 198 -13.67 3.32 -2.12
N LYS A 199 -13.48 2.27 -2.93
CA LYS A 199 -14.03 2.20 -4.29
C LYS A 199 -15.55 2.36 -4.32
N VAL A 200 -16.27 1.77 -3.37
CA VAL A 200 -17.74 1.90 -3.28
C VAL A 200 -18.12 3.35 -3.00
N VAL A 201 -17.49 3.98 -2.00
CA VAL A 201 -17.77 5.38 -1.64
C VAL A 201 -17.41 6.34 -2.78
N SER A 202 -16.24 6.19 -3.40
CA SER A 202 -15.81 7.02 -4.52
C SER A 202 -16.74 6.90 -5.73
N ARG A 203 -17.19 5.69 -6.08
CA ARG A 203 -18.19 5.48 -7.14
C ARG A 203 -19.52 6.13 -6.80
N SER A 204 -19.95 6.06 -5.55
CA SER A 204 -21.17 6.69 -5.10
C SER A 204 -21.11 8.21 -5.22
N ARG A 205 -19.97 8.82 -4.84
CA ARG A 205 -19.72 10.26 -5.02
C ARG A 205 -19.68 10.68 -6.48
N ALA A 206 -18.95 9.95 -7.32
CA ALA A 206 -18.86 10.24 -8.75
C ALA A 206 -20.24 10.29 -9.42
N ARG A 207 -21.17 9.40 -9.03
CA ARG A 207 -22.55 9.42 -9.52
C ARG A 207 -23.36 10.63 -9.03
N GLN A 208 -23.10 11.13 -7.82
CA GLN A 208 -23.81 12.27 -7.24
C GLN A 208 -23.33 13.61 -7.81
N GLU A 209 -22.02 13.71 -8.04
CA GLU A 209 -21.39 14.94 -8.52
C GLU A 209 -21.46 15.05 -10.05
N GLY A 210 -22.02 14.03 -10.75
CA GLY A 210 -22.18 14.05 -12.20
C GLY A 210 -20.85 14.01 -12.96
N VAL A 211 -19.74 13.67 -12.28
CA VAL A 211 -18.42 13.53 -12.86
C VAL A 211 -18.38 12.21 -13.64
N SER A 212 -18.97 12.22 -14.83
CA SER A 212 -18.49 11.38 -15.92
C SER A 212 -17.11 11.92 -16.31
N LEU A 213 -16.08 11.06 -16.27
CA LEU A 213 -14.81 11.37 -16.92
C LEU A 213 -15.12 11.93 -18.32
N PRO A 214 -14.52 13.06 -18.75
CA PRO A 214 -14.68 13.49 -20.12
C PRO A 214 -14.33 12.30 -21.02
N PRO A 215 -15.16 11.97 -22.02
CA PRO A 215 -14.83 10.91 -22.96
C PRO A 215 -13.44 11.21 -23.49
N GLY A 216 -12.49 10.28 -23.27
CA GLY A 216 -11.10 10.49 -23.67
C GLY A 216 -11.08 10.91 -25.14
N ASP A 217 -10.33 11.96 -25.44
CA ASP A 217 -10.22 12.51 -26.79
C ASP A 217 -10.03 11.36 -27.78
N GLU A 218 -10.81 11.38 -28.87
CA GLU A 218 -10.70 10.38 -29.92
C GLU A 218 -9.23 10.19 -30.28
N PRO A 219 -8.71 8.94 -30.33
CA PRO A 219 -7.30 8.72 -30.59
C PRO A 219 -6.95 9.40 -31.90
N ILE A 220 -6.00 10.34 -31.85
CA ILE A 220 -5.44 11.00 -33.02
C ILE A 220 -4.86 9.90 -33.89
N LEU A 221 -5.59 9.52 -34.94
CA LEU A 221 -5.10 8.60 -35.96
C LEU A 221 -3.99 9.31 -36.71
N LEU A 222 -2.77 8.80 -36.61
CA LEU A 222 -1.68 9.26 -37.46
C LEU A 222 -2.10 9.08 -38.93
N PRO A 223 -1.79 10.06 -39.80
CA PRO A 223 -1.99 9.87 -41.22
C PRO A 223 -1.20 8.63 -41.68
N PRO A 224 -1.74 7.81 -42.59
CA PRO A 224 -1.02 6.66 -43.12
C PRO A 224 0.31 7.12 -43.73
N PRO A 225 1.40 6.36 -43.55
CA PRO A 225 2.70 6.74 -44.07
C PRO A 225 2.62 6.98 -45.57
N GLU A 226 3.10 8.14 -46.02
CA GLU A 226 3.24 8.42 -47.44
C GLU A 226 4.16 7.37 -48.05
N ASN A 227 3.67 6.66 -49.07
CA ASN A 227 4.53 5.85 -49.92
C ASN A 227 5.53 6.81 -50.55
N ILE A 228 6.75 6.83 -50.01
CA ILE A 228 7.92 7.32 -50.73
C ILE A 228 8.11 6.31 -51.85
N SER A 229 7.47 6.55 -52.98
CA SER A 229 7.74 5.84 -54.21
C SER A 229 9.18 6.16 -54.58
N ASP A 230 10.02 5.15 -54.54
CA ASP A 230 11.34 5.13 -55.16
C ASP A 230 11.19 5.46 -56.66
N GLU A 231 11.41 6.73 -57.03
CA GLU A 231 11.73 7.08 -58.41
C GLU A 231 13.25 7.06 -58.57
N VAL A 232 13.68 6.10 -59.39
CA VAL A 232 15.01 5.90 -59.97
C VAL A 232 15.27 6.96 -61.05
#